data_AF-E7G7U1-F1
#
_entry.id   AF-E7G7U1-F1
#
_cell.length_a   1.000
_cell.length_b   1.000
_cell.length_c   1.000
_cell.angle_alpha   90.00
_cell.angle_beta   90.00
_cell.angle_gamma   90.00
#
_symmetry.space_group_name_H-M   'P 1'
#
loop_
_entity.id
_entity.type
_entity.pdbx_description
1 polymer ?
#
loop_
_entity_poly.entity_id
_entity_poly.type
_entity_poly.pdbx_seq_one_letter_code
_entity_poly.pdbx_strand_id
1 'polypeptide(L)'
;MRDIDFINTFFNIIYQNETAYMRDIVSSYEYLYGFRQWLKKRGIICDSLERIQETDYTFFSKRIKVGDMEHILRYPFLDGIQKLADQYAQKTHVLYIPGYNGEELLNIHFQEYKDVYFYAIEEPFERKDLSFFDPFPAFFCAMNHADLWPGILIFNDTQQVFSALTSQTEFKKLIDYIDQKVNLFDVYNDNKDDSYYIQLSDLHLGKNKRQKGLIQLYNSLDFIMPYLQTDQQIKVLITGDLMESPNRKNMYLANDFMNSLKKRYKANVTFILGNHDVIVHGFNMARNQKSKVIAYLLGENIKVLEKEKMILIKMDTTSEGNLARGKIGQRQLDEIDDELEAIDHLEDYTMLVMLHHHVYPLSKAQFIKTKWHEKTFINRIVETSKVLVDAPLLIEWLQKRNIHYVFHGHKHLPYFRCKDECYYIGAGSATGGLKESQSRYISYNIVKYNTMEKKMKTCIIFYDDKAKAERQRVEVYIFREEKE
;
A
#
# COMPACT_ATOMS: atom_id res chain seq x y z
N MET A 1 7.71 -23.43 -4.37
CA MET A 1 6.61 -22.46 -4.22
C MET A 1 6.39 -22.31 -2.73
N ARG A 2 6.15 -21.08 -2.23
CA ARG A 2 6.01 -20.87 -0.79
C ARG A 2 4.60 -21.24 -0.36
N ASP A 3 4.40 -21.67 0.89
CA ASP A 3 3.08 -22.07 1.39
C ASP A 3 2.06 -20.91 1.31
N ILE A 4 2.51 -19.67 1.53
CA ILE A 4 1.69 -18.46 1.37
C ILE A 4 1.12 -18.29 -0.04
N ASP A 5 1.83 -18.73 -1.08
CA ASP A 5 1.34 -18.58 -2.45
C ASP A 5 0.08 -19.45 -2.66
N PHE A 6 0.03 -20.65 -2.07
CA PHE A 6 -1.13 -21.55 -2.13
C PHE A 6 -2.27 -21.10 -1.21
N ILE A 7 -1.95 -20.62 0.00
CA ILE A 7 -2.93 -19.99 0.90
C ILE A 7 -3.63 -18.82 0.19
N ASN A 8 -2.85 -18.00 -0.52
CA ASN A 8 -3.39 -16.87 -1.27
C ASN A 8 -4.36 -17.31 -2.37
N THR A 9 -4.02 -18.31 -3.17
CA THR A 9 -4.93 -18.86 -4.19
C THR A 9 -6.18 -19.45 -3.56
N PHE A 10 -6.06 -20.19 -2.46
CA PHE A 10 -7.19 -20.78 -1.76
C PHE A 10 -8.20 -19.71 -1.29
N PHE A 11 -7.73 -18.65 -0.63
CA PHE A 11 -8.63 -17.59 -0.17
C PHE A 11 -9.14 -16.69 -1.29
N ASN A 12 -8.38 -16.50 -2.37
CA ASN A 12 -8.91 -15.84 -3.56
C ASN A 12 -10.03 -16.67 -4.23
N ILE A 13 -9.98 -18.01 -4.18
CA ILE A 13 -11.10 -18.86 -4.59
C ILE A 13 -12.30 -18.66 -3.66
N ILE A 14 -12.09 -18.76 -2.33
CA ILE A 14 -13.16 -18.64 -1.33
C ILE A 14 -13.92 -17.32 -1.47
N TYR A 15 -13.18 -16.21 -1.65
CA TYR A 15 -13.76 -14.87 -1.79
C TYR A 15 -13.99 -14.45 -3.25
N GLN A 16 -13.99 -15.42 -4.17
CA GLN A 16 -14.39 -15.26 -5.57
C GLN A 16 -13.63 -14.17 -6.34
N ASN A 17 -12.34 -13.98 -6.03
CA ASN A 17 -11.46 -13.11 -6.80
C ASN A 17 -10.96 -13.83 -8.07
N GLU A 18 -11.87 -13.98 -9.05
CA GLU A 18 -11.65 -14.76 -10.28
C GLU A 18 -10.33 -14.44 -10.97
N THR A 19 -10.04 -13.16 -11.16
CA THR A 19 -8.84 -12.74 -11.88
C THR A 19 -7.57 -13.18 -11.15
N ALA A 20 -7.55 -13.15 -9.82
CA ALA A 20 -6.38 -13.54 -9.02
C ALA A 20 -6.17 -15.06 -9.06
N TYR A 21 -7.16 -15.86 -8.65
CA TYR A 21 -6.95 -17.30 -8.57
C TYR A 21 -6.78 -17.94 -9.95
N MET A 22 -7.43 -17.42 -11.00
CA MET A 22 -7.24 -17.95 -12.35
C MET A 22 -5.81 -17.71 -12.85
N ARG A 23 -5.22 -16.55 -12.57
CA ARG A 23 -3.81 -16.29 -12.92
C ARG A 23 -2.85 -17.22 -12.23
N ASP A 24 -3.15 -17.66 -11.02
CA ASP A 24 -2.36 -18.67 -10.31
C ASP A 24 -2.57 -20.04 -10.96
N ILE A 25 -3.82 -20.46 -11.18
CA ILE A 25 -4.16 -21.74 -11.81
C ILE A 25 -3.53 -21.88 -13.19
N VAL A 26 -3.52 -20.83 -14.02
CA VAL A 26 -2.95 -20.86 -15.38
C VAL A 26 -1.49 -20.43 -15.47
N SER A 27 -0.80 -20.25 -14.34
CA SER A 27 0.60 -19.83 -14.32
C SER A 27 1.55 -20.92 -14.83
N SER A 28 1.46 -22.12 -14.26
CA SER A 28 2.09 -23.35 -14.77
C SER A 28 1.33 -24.59 -14.29
N TYR A 29 1.47 -25.70 -15.01
CA TYR A 29 0.90 -26.97 -14.55
C TYR A 29 1.54 -27.42 -13.22
N GLU A 30 2.83 -27.12 -13.02
CA GLU A 30 3.54 -27.41 -11.77
C GLU A 30 2.91 -26.66 -10.58
N TYR A 31 2.48 -25.41 -10.80
CA TYR A 31 1.75 -24.63 -9.81
C TYR A 31 0.42 -25.30 -9.44
N LEU A 32 -0.40 -25.60 -10.44
CA LEU A 32 -1.68 -26.27 -10.23
C LEU A 32 -1.53 -27.64 -9.55
N TYR A 33 -0.53 -28.42 -9.95
CA TYR A 33 -0.23 -29.71 -9.31
C TYR A 33 0.17 -29.51 -7.83
N GLY A 34 1.07 -28.57 -7.54
CA GLY A 34 1.48 -28.23 -6.17
C GLY A 34 0.29 -27.78 -5.31
N PHE A 35 -0.58 -26.93 -5.86
CA PHE A 35 -1.78 -26.46 -5.17
C PHE A 35 -2.75 -27.61 -4.84
N ARG A 36 -2.94 -28.56 -5.77
CA ARG A 36 -3.75 -29.77 -5.49
C ARG A 36 -3.16 -30.62 -4.38
N GLN A 37 -1.83 -30.82 -4.35
CA GLN A 37 -1.20 -31.56 -3.25
C GLN A 37 -1.35 -30.81 -1.92
N TRP A 38 -1.29 -29.47 -1.95
CA TRP A 38 -1.49 -28.62 -0.78
C TRP A 38 -2.90 -28.78 -0.19
N LEU A 39 -3.94 -28.81 -1.04
CA LEU A 39 -5.33 -29.07 -0.65
C LEU A 39 -5.48 -30.49 -0.06
N LYS A 40 -4.93 -31.50 -0.75
CA LYS A 40 -5.00 -32.91 -0.35
C LYS A 40 -4.36 -33.17 1.01
N LYS A 41 -3.19 -32.56 1.29
CA LYS A 41 -2.51 -32.65 2.60
C LYS A 41 -3.38 -32.15 3.76
N ARG A 42 -4.34 -31.27 3.46
CA ARG A 42 -5.25 -30.63 4.43
C ARG A 42 -6.68 -31.19 4.38
N GLY A 43 -6.91 -32.27 3.62
CA GLY A 43 -8.24 -32.89 3.51
C GLY A 43 -9.28 -32.01 2.80
N ILE A 44 -8.86 -30.98 2.07
CA ILE A 44 -9.76 -30.07 1.36
C ILE A 44 -10.07 -30.66 -0.01
N ILE A 45 -11.35 -30.92 -0.29
CA ILE A 45 -11.80 -31.59 -1.52
C ILE A 45 -12.26 -30.55 -2.55
N CYS A 46 -11.72 -30.63 -3.76
CA CYS A 46 -12.20 -29.85 -4.91
C CYS A 46 -12.12 -30.68 -6.20
N ASP A 47 -13.16 -31.44 -6.50
CA ASP A 47 -13.25 -32.32 -7.68
C ASP A 47 -12.91 -31.61 -8.99
N SER A 48 -13.33 -30.34 -9.13
CA SER A 48 -13.09 -29.54 -10.34
C SER A 48 -11.61 -29.33 -10.62
N LEU A 49 -10.79 -29.12 -9.58
CA LEU A 49 -9.34 -28.97 -9.71
C LEU A 49 -8.67 -30.33 -9.90
N GLU A 50 -9.11 -31.37 -9.18
CA GLU A 50 -8.53 -32.71 -9.27
C GLU A 50 -8.62 -33.30 -10.68
N ARG A 51 -9.71 -33.02 -11.40
CA ARG A 51 -9.96 -33.54 -12.76
C ARG A 51 -8.98 -33.03 -13.82
N ILE A 52 -8.34 -31.89 -13.59
CA ILE A 52 -7.47 -31.26 -14.60
C ILE A 52 -6.20 -32.08 -14.82
N GLN A 53 -6.06 -32.65 -16.02
CA GLN A 53 -4.83 -33.32 -16.44
C GLN A 53 -3.86 -32.35 -17.11
N GLU A 54 -2.59 -32.76 -17.23
CA GLU A 54 -1.57 -31.96 -17.92
C GLU A 54 -1.94 -31.70 -19.39
N THR A 55 -2.56 -32.68 -20.03
CA THR A 55 -3.07 -32.56 -21.41
C THR A 55 -4.11 -31.45 -21.51
N ASP A 56 -5.05 -31.37 -20.56
CA ASP A 56 -6.13 -30.37 -20.54
C ASP A 56 -5.55 -28.97 -20.34
N TYR A 57 -4.54 -28.85 -19.47
CA TYR A 57 -3.86 -27.61 -19.14
C TYR A 57 -3.36 -26.86 -20.38
N THR A 58 -2.80 -27.60 -21.35
CA THR A 58 -2.25 -27.00 -22.58
C THR A 58 -3.29 -26.23 -23.40
N PHE A 59 -4.57 -26.56 -23.28
CA PHE A 59 -5.65 -25.93 -24.03
C PHE A 59 -6.16 -24.62 -23.39
N PHE A 60 -6.06 -24.48 -22.06
CA PHE A 60 -6.57 -23.30 -21.34
C PHE A 60 -5.49 -22.45 -20.66
N SER A 61 -4.19 -22.79 -20.73
CA SER A 61 -3.09 -22.06 -20.08
C SER A 61 -2.92 -20.59 -20.49
N LYS A 62 -3.64 -20.14 -21.52
CA LYS A 62 -3.69 -18.74 -21.99
C LYS A 62 -5.02 -18.03 -21.68
N ARG A 63 -5.92 -18.65 -20.92
CA ARG A 63 -7.27 -18.16 -20.60
C ARG A 63 -7.34 -17.78 -19.13
N ILE A 64 -7.68 -16.53 -18.84
CA ILE A 64 -7.73 -16.01 -17.47
C ILE A 64 -9.17 -16.01 -16.92
N LYS A 65 -10.18 -16.29 -17.76
CA LYS A 65 -11.58 -16.37 -17.35
C LYS A 65 -12.02 -17.80 -17.15
N VAL A 66 -12.80 -18.04 -16.10
CA VAL A 66 -13.33 -19.37 -15.77
C VAL A 66 -14.28 -19.88 -16.86
N GLY A 67 -15.13 -19.02 -17.41
CA GLY A 67 -16.06 -19.42 -18.48
C GLY A 67 -15.35 -19.97 -19.72
N ASP A 68 -14.19 -19.40 -20.08
CA ASP A 68 -13.38 -19.90 -21.20
C ASP A 68 -12.82 -21.30 -20.89
N MET A 69 -12.45 -21.54 -19.63
CA MET A 69 -11.93 -22.82 -19.15
C MET A 69 -13.02 -23.90 -19.14
N GLU A 70 -14.22 -23.60 -18.67
CA GLU A 70 -15.37 -24.53 -18.69
C GLU A 70 -15.72 -24.99 -20.11
N HIS A 71 -15.73 -24.06 -21.07
CA HIS A 71 -15.98 -24.39 -22.47
C HIS A 71 -14.95 -25.38 -23.04
N ILE A 72 -13.68 -25.27 -22.62
CA ILE A 72 -12.59 -26.14 -23.04
C ILE A 72 -12.69 -27.51 -22.36
N LEU A 73 -12.93 -27.50 -21.05
CA LEU A 73 -12.94 -28.70 -20.20
C LEU A 73 -14.21 -29.54 -20.34
N ARG A 74 -15.31 -28.95 -20.82
CA ARG A 74 -16.61 -29.62 -21.03
C ARG A 74 -17.19 -30.26 -19.75
N TYR A 75 -16.86 -29.70 -18.59
CA TYR A 75 -17.46 -30.05 -17.29
C TYR A 75 -17.65 -28.77 -16.45
N PRO A 76 -18.54 -28.78 -15.44
CA PRO A 76 -18.88 -27.57 -14.68
C PRO A 76 -17.78 -27.26 -13.66
N PHE A 77 -16.71 -26.63 -14.12
CA PHE A 77 -15.57 -26.25 -13.27
C PHE A 77 -16.00 -25.23 -12.21
N LEU A 78 -16.78 -24.23 -12.59
CA LEU A 78 -17.29 -23.16 -11.74
C LEU A 78 -18.15 -23.70 -10.60
N ASP A 79 -18.97 -24.72 -10.84
CA ASP A 79 -19.80 -25.33 -9.77
C ASP A 79 -18.95 -25.89 -8.64
N GLY A 80 -17.81 -26.53 -8.97
CA GLY A 80 -16.91 -27.06 -7.94
C GLY A 80 -16.12 -25.96 -7.20
N ILE A 81 -15.77 -24.87 -7.90
CA ILE A 81 -15.18 -23.69 -7.29
C ILE A 81 -16.18 -23.00 -6.36
N GLN A 82 -17.45 -22.87 -6.77
CA GLN A 82 -18.51 -22.28 -5.97
C GLN A 82 -18.83 -23.13 -4.73
N LYS A 83 -18.90 -24.46 -4.88
CA LYS A 83 -19.08 -25.37 -3.73
C LYS A 83 -17.97 -25.20 -2.69
N LEU A 84 -16.73 -25.05 -3.15
CA LEU A 84 -15.60 -24.80 -2.26
C LEU A 84 -15.77 -23.44 -1.55
N ALA A 85 -16.11 -22.38 -2.28
CA ALA A 85 -16.38 -21.07 -1.68
C ALA A 85 -17.51 -21.13 -0.63
N ASP A 86 -18.65 -21.74 -0.97
CA ASP A 86 -19.82 -21.84 -0.08
C ASP A 86 -19.50 -22.63 1.21
N GLN A 87 -18.63 -23.63 1.13
CA GLN A 87 -18.22 -24.42 2.29
C GLN A 87 -17.39 -23.62 3.30
N TYR A 88 -16.50 -22.74 2.81
CA TYR A 88 -15.48 -22.11 3.64
C TYR A 88 -15.72 -20.61 3.91
N ALA A 89 -16.41 -19.87 3.04
CA ALA A 89 -16.50 -18.40 3.13
C ALA A 89 -17.04 -17.85 4.45
N GLN A 90 -18.01 -18.55 5.05
CA GLN A 90 -18.65 -18.17 6.31
C GLN A 90 -17.94 -18.72 7.56
N LYS A 91 -16.87 -19.51 7.38
CA LYS A 91 -16.12 -20.11 8.48
C LYS A 91 -15.13 -19.11 9.05
N THR A 92 -14.76 -19.30 10.31
CA THR A 92 -13.65 -18.55 10.89
C THR A 92 -12.35 -19.21 10.49
N HIS A 93 -11.42 -18.41 9.97
CA HIS A 93 -10.09 -18.83 9.58
C HIS A 93 -9.08 -18.19 10.52
N VAL A 94 -8.12 -18.98 10.98
CA VAL A 94 -6.96 -18.49 11.74
C VAL A 94 -5.72 -18.83 10.95
N LEU A 95 -5.01 -17.81 10.50
CA LEU A 95 -3.77 -17.94 9.74
C LEU A 95 -2.60 -17.48 10.62
N TYR A 96 -1.76 -18.41 11.04
CA TYR A 96 -0.48 -18.09 11.65
C TYR A 96 0.51 -17.62 10.58
N ILE A 97 1.07 -16.44 10.85
CA ILE A 97 2.07 -15.79 10.03
C ILE A 97 3.37 -15.82 10.82
N PRO A 98 4.40 -16.51 10.31
CA PRO A 98 5.68 -16.57 10.96
C PRO A 98 6.31 -15.20 10.95
N GLY A 99 7.27 -15.05 11.85
CA GLY A 99 8.10 -13.88 11.89
C GLY A 99 9.11 -13.88 10.75
N TYR A 100 10.26 -13.33 11.06
CA TYR A 100 11.32 -13.13 10.08
C TYR A 100 12.46 -14.12 10.25
N ASN A 101 13.30 -14.26 9.23
CA ASN A 101 14.48 -15.13 9.28
C ASN A 101 15.30 -14.92 10.57
N GLY A 102 15.49 -15.99 11.32
CA GLY A 102 16.20 -16.00 12.61
C GLY A 102 15.29 -15.97 13.84
N GLU A 103 13.98 -15.80 13.67
CA GLU A 103 13.01 -15.87 14.77
C GLU A 103 12.51 -17.31 14.97
N GLU A 104 12.14 -17.62 16.22
CA GLU A 104 11.62 -18.93 16.58
C GLU A 104 10.24 -19.15 15.95
N LEU A 105 10.08 -20.28 15.26
CA LEU A 105 8.80 -20.67 14.66
C LEU A 105 8.00 -21.49 15.66
N LEU A 106 6.75 -21.07 15.89
CA LEU A 106 5.82 -21.90 16.65
C LEU A 106 5.47 -23.13 15.82
N ASN A 107 5.51 -24.30 16.45
CA ASN A 107 5.14 -25.56 15.80
C ASN A 107 3.60 -25.66 15.69
N ILE A 108 3.04 -24.97 14.69
CA ILE A 108 1.60 -24.92 14.40
C ILE A 108 1.36 -25.66 13.09
N HIS A 109 0.33 -26.50 13.07
CA HIS A 109 -0.08 -27.26 11.89
C HIS A 109 -1.53 -26.94 11.53
N PHE A 110 -1.93 -27.31 10.31
CA PHE A 110 -3.34 -27.25 9.93
C PHE A 110 -4.17 -28.10 10.90
N GLN A 111 -5.21 -27.50 11.46
CA GLN A 111 -6.12 -28.11 12.41
C GLN A 111 -7.54 -27.61 12.15
N GLU A 112 -8.50 -28.52 12.19
CA GLU A 112 -9.92 -28.19 12.09
C GLU A 112 -10.56 -28.32 13.47
N TYR A 113 -11.19 -27.23 13.90
CA TYR A 113 -12.10 -27.19 15.02
C TYR A 113 -13.51 -26.93 14.48
N LYS A 114 -14.53 -27.13 15.31
CA LYS A 114 -15.90 -26.86 14.89
C LYS A 114 -16.04 -25.40 14.43
N ASP A 115 -16.27 -25.22 13.12
CA ASP A 115 -16.42 -23.93 12.44
C ASP A 115 -15.17 -23.02 12.41
N VAL A 116 -14.00 -23.51 12.84
CA VAL A 116 -12.72 -22.79 12.83
C VAL A 116 -11.62 -23.59 12.15
N TYR A 117 -10.93 -22.98 11.19
CA TYR A 117 -9.85 -23.62 10.42
C TYR A 117 -8.52 -22.93 10.65
N PHE A 118 -7.52 -23.68 11.11
CA PHE A 118 -6.15 -23.19 11.30
C PHE A 118 -5.28 -23.44 10.07
N TYR A 119 -4.53 -22.42 9.70
CA TYR A 119 -3.51 -22.46 8.67
C TYR A 119 -2.23 -21.89 9.27
N ALA A 120 -1.07 -22.36 8.80
CA ALA A 120 0.21 -21.82 9.19
C ALA A 120 1.07 -21.69 7.95
N ILE A 121 1.66 -20.51 7.73
CA ILE A 121 2.70 -20.34 6.72
C ILE A 121 3.97 -20.99 7.29
N GLU A 122 4.48 -22.00 6.58
CA GLU A 122 5.60 -22.82 7.06
C GLU A 122 6.95 -22.06 6.99
N GLU A 123 7.11 -21.15 6.02
CA GLU A 123 8.38 -20.45 5.79
C GLU A 123 8.42 -19.02 6.36
N PRO A 124 9.49 -18.65 7.11
CA PRO A 124 9.67 -17.27 7.58
C PRO A 124 9.90 -16.29 6.42
N PHE A 125 9.63 -15.02 6.69
CA PHE A 125 9.79 -13.97 5.70
C PHE A 125 11.18 -13.32 5.73
N GLU A 126 11.66 -12.91 4.56
CA GLU A 126 12.76 -11.95 4.47
C GLU A 126 12.24 -10.54 4.72
N ARG A 127 12.67 -9.90 5.81
CA ARG A 127 12.24 -8.53 6.17
C ARG A 127 12.44 -7.48 5.05
N LYS A 128 13.41 -7.70 4.16
CA LYS A 128 13.77 -6.79 3.06
C LYS A 128 12.98 -7.05 1.78
N ASP A 129 12.17 -8.11 1.72
CA ASP A 129 11.47 -8.57 0.51
C ASP A 129 10.04 -9.04 0.86
N LEU A 130 9.22 -8.11 1.36
CA LEU A 130 7.80 -8.33 1.59
C LEU A 130 7.00 -7.82 0.38
N SER A 131 6.91 -8.67 -0.64
CA SER A 131 6.15 -8.40 -1.87
C SER A 131 5.12 -9.50 -2.12
N PHE A 132 3.88 -9.09 -2.32
CA PHE A 132 2.73 -9.98 -2.49
C PHE A 132 2.01 -9.65 -3.80
N PHE A 133 1.50 -10.69 -4.48
CA PHE A 133 0.76 -10.55 -5.73
C PHE A 133 -0.68 -10.99 -5.53
N ASP A 134 -1.62 -10.13 -5.94
CA ASP A 134 -3.05 -10.31 -5.77
C ASP A 134 -3.41 -10.89 -4.38
N PRO A 135 -2.96 -10.24 -3.27
CA PRO A 135 -3.21 -10.74 -1.93
C PRO A 135 -4.71 -10.82 -1.65
N PHE A 136 -5.16 -11.92 -1.05
CA PHE A 136 -6.56 -12.05 -0.63
C PHE A 136 -6.93 -10.96 0.39
N PRO A 137 -8.19 -10.50 0.42
CA PRO A 137 -8.50 -9.23 1.08
C PRO A 137 -8.17 -9.18 2.59
N ALA A 138 -8.46 -10.24 3.34
CA ALA A 138 -8.15 -10.24 4.77
C ALA A 138 -6.64 -10.17 5.08
N PHE A 139 -5.78 -10.57 4.14
CA PHE A 139 -4.33 -10.46 4.30
C PHE A 139 -3.83 -9.01 4.39
N PHE A 140 -4.60 -8.03 3.93
CA PHE A 140 -4.28 -6.61 4.15
C PHE A 140 -4.19 -6.25 5.64
N CYS A 141 -5.01 -6.87 6.49
CA CYS A 141 -4.92 -6.69 7.93
C CYS A 141 -3.56 -7.16 8.46
N ALA A 142 -3.13 -8.35 8.06
CA ALA A 142 -1.82 -8.88 8.42
C ALA A 142 -0.66 -8.01 7.91
N MET A 143 -0.72 -7.56 6.66
CA MET A 143 0.31 -6.69 6.07
C MET A 143 0.41 -5.34 6.78
N ASN A 144 -0.72 -4.75 7.21
CA ASN A 144 -0.72 -3.53 8.01
C ASN A 144 -0.03 -3.72 9.37
N HIS A 145 0.01 -4.95 9.88
CA HIS A 145 0.61 -5.34 11.16
C HIS A 145 1.91 -6.14 11.00
N ALA A 146 2.61 -5.98 9.87
CA ALA A 146 3.91 -6.63 9.65
C ALA A 146 4.93 -6.30 10.76
N ASP A 147 4.82 -5.12 11.39
CA ASP A 147 5.65 -4.75 12.55
C ASP A 147 5.46 -5.67 13.78
N LEU A 148 4.35 -6.40 13.84
CA LEU A 148 3.98 -7.31 14.93
C LEU A 148 4.18 -8.80 14.59
N TRP A 149 4.75 -9.14 13.44
CA TRP A 149 5.00 -10.54 13.09
C TRP A 149 6.16 -11.12 13.95
N PRO A 150 6.08 -12.37 14.45
CA PRO A 150 5.06 -13.40 14.21
C PRO A 150 3.69 -13.10 14.83
N GLY A 151 2.61 -13.52 14.16
CA GLY A 151 1.27 -13.30 14.67
C GLY A 151 0.19 -14.14 13.99
N ILE A 152 -1.06 -13.87 14.36
CA ILE A 152 -2.24 -14.54 13.82
C ILE A 152 -3.16 -13.53 13.15
N LEU A 153 -3.62 -13.89 11.95
CA LEU A 153 -4.73 -13.24 11.28
C LEU A 153 -5.97 -14.11 11.50
N ILE A 154 -6.97 -13.56 12.18
CA ILE A 154 -8.27 -14.21 12.39
C ILE A 154 -9.29 -13.51 11.50
N PHE A 155 -10.00 -14.23 10.65
CA PHE A 155 -10.90 -13.62 9.68
C PHE A 155 -12.05 -14.53 9.23
N ASN A 156 -13.10 -13.91 8.72
CA ASN A 156 -14.16 -14.52 7.94
C ASN A 156 -14.52 -13.56 6.78
N ASP A 157 -15.70 -13.68 6.18
CA ASP A 157 -16.15 -12.81 5.09
C ASP A 157 -16.42 -11.34 5.49
N THR A 158 -16.63 -11.07 6.78
CA THR A 158 -17.12 -9.77 7.28
C THR A 158 -16.18 -9.11 8.30
N GLN A 159 -15.37 -9.91 8.98
CA GLN A 159 -14.52 -9.49 10.08
C GLN A 159 -13.10 -10.01 9.89
N GLN A 160 -12.14 -9.24 10.38
CA GLN A 160 -10.75 -9.61 10.42
C GLN A 160 -10.10 -8.94 11.63
N VAL A 161 -9.14 -9.59 12.27
CA VAL A 161 -8.31 -9.01 13.32
C VAL A 161 -6.92 -9.62 13.22
N PHE A 162 -5.92 -8.85 13.66
CA PHE A 162 -4.55 -9.33 13.74
C PHE A 162 -4.03 -9.13 15.16
N SER A 163 -3.28 -10.10 15.67
CA SER A 163 -2.58 -9.96 16.94
C SER A 163 -1.23 -10.67 16.88
N ALA A 164 -0.26 -10.16 17.63
CA ALA A 164 1.03 -10.81 17.79
C ALA A 164 0.84 -12.19 18.46
N LEU A 165 1.67 -13.15 18.07
CA LEU A 165 1.68 -14.49 18.64
C LEU A 165 3.13 -14.96 18.70
N THR A 166 3.74 -14.75 19.85
CA THR A 166 5.19 -14.90 20.05
C THR A 166 5.55 -16.08 20.93
N SER A 167 4.58 -16.69 21.62
CA SER A 167 4.84 -17.80 22.53
C SER A 167 3.82 -18.94 22.44
N GLN A 168 4.25 -20.14 22.84
CA GLN A 168 3.36 -21.30 22.96
C GLN A 168 2.26 -21.11 24.01
N THR A 169 2.50 -20.29 25.02
CA THR A 169 1.49 -19.95 26.04
C THR A 169 0.34 -19.14 25.44
N GLU A 170 0.65 -18.16 24.60
CA GLU A 170 -0.37 -17.39 23.87
C GLU A 170 -1.15 -18.27 22.90
N PHE A 171 -0.45 -19.19 22.21
CA PHE A 171 -1.10 -20.14 21.30
C PHE A 171 -2.08 -21.05 22.06
N LYS A 172 -1.68 -21.58 23.21
CA LYS A 172 -2.58 -22.39 24.05
C LYS A 172 -3.81 -21.59 24.49
N LYS A 173 -3.64 -20.33 24.85
CA LYS A 173 -4.75 -19.44 25.24
C LYS A 173 -5.74 -19.20 24.09
N LEU A 174 -5.25 -19.07 22.85
CA LEU A 174 -6.10 -19.00 21.67
C LEU A 174 -6.94 -20.28 21.51
N ILE A 175 -6.32 -21.46 21.68
CA ILE A 175 -7.05 -22.74 21.64
C ILE A 175 -8.10 -22.81 22.75
N ASP A 176 -7.75 -22.42 23.98
CA ASP A 176 -8.68 -22.37 25.10
C ASP A 176 -9.90 -21.48 24.79
N TYR A 177 -9.71 -20.34 24.11
CA TYR A 177 -10.81 -19.47 23.67
C TYR A 177 -11.71 -20.12 22.62
N ILE A 178 -11.15 -20.89 21.70
CA ILE A 178 -11.91 -21.64 20.69
C ILE A 178 -12.75 -22.73 21.35
N ASP A 179 -12.15 -23.51 22.26
CA ASP A 179 -12.83 -24.56 23.00
C ASP A 179 -13.99 -24.01 23.86
N GLN A 180 -13.80 -22.82 24.42
CA GLN A 180 -14.81 -22.09 25.19
C GLN A 180 -15.82 -21.31 24.33
N LYS A 181 -15.68 -21.32 23.00
CA LYS A 181 -16.52 -20.57 22.04
C LYS A 181 -16.57 -19.07 22.33
N VAL A 182 -15.45 -18.51 22.77
CA VAL A 182 -15.30 -17.07 22.93
C VAL A 182 -15.26 -16.41 21.55
N ASN A 183 -15.87 -15.23 21.42
CA ASN A 183 -15.79 -14.46 20.20
C ASN A 183 -14.36 -13.93 20.00
N LEU A 184 -13.60 -14.57 19.11
CA LEU A 184 -12.21 -14.20 18.83
C LEU A 184 -12.07 -12.77 18.31
N PHE A 185 -13.06 -12.26 17.56
CA PHE A 185 -13.02 -10.90 17.04
C PHE A 185 -13.14 -9.86 18.14
N ASP A 186 -13.85 -10.15 19.24
CA ASP A 186 -13.94 -9.22 20.37
C ASP A 186 -12.66 -9.24 21.22
N VAL A 187 -12.04 -10.42 21.35
CA VAL A 187 -10.83 -10.63 22.16
C VAL A 187 -9.61 -9.98 21.53
N TYR A 188 -9.45 -10.08 20.21
CA TYR A 188 -8.24 -9.64 19.50
C TYR A 188 -8.41 -8.29 18.78
N ASN A 189 -9.46 -7.53 19.07
CA ASN A 189 -9.69 -6.21 18.48
C ASN A 189 -8.93 -5.09 19.22
N ASP A 190 -7.60 -5.10 19.10
CA ASP A 190 -6.70 -4.16 19.77
C ASP A 190 -6.24 -2.98 18.89
N ASN A 191 -6.72 -2.87 17.65
CA ASN A 191 -6.23 -1.88 16.67
C ASN A 191 -6.78 -0.45 16.86
N LYS A 192 -7.17 -0.08 18.09
CA LYS A 192 -7.82 1.22 18.41
C LYS A 192 -6.87 2.40 18.28
N ASP A 193 -5.57 2.14 18.47
CA ASP A 193 -4.53 3.16 18.43
C ASP A 193 -3.93 3.37 17.03
N ASP A 194 -4.45 2.66 16.03
CA ASP A 194 -3.96 2.79 14.67
C ASP A 194 -4.61 3.99 13.95
N SER A 195 -3.78 4.76 13.27
CA SER A 195 -4.15 5.85 12.37
C SER A 195 -3.55 5.59 11.00
N TYR A 196 -4.36 5.80 9.95
CA TYR A 196 -3.93 5.55 8.56
C TYR A 196 -3.79 6.83 7.75
N TYR A 197 -2.67 6.92 7.03
CA TYR A 197 -2.33 7.99 6.10
C TYR A 197 -2.18 7.43 4.70
N ILE A 198 -2.96 7.91 3.75
CA ILE A 198 -2.86 7.55 2.35
C ILE A 198 -2.08 8.63 1.63
N GLN A 199 -0.91 8.27 1.07
CA GLN A 199 -0.10 9.20 0.29
C GLN A 199 -0.40 9.06 -1.20
N LEU A 200 -0.81 10.16 -1.80
CA LEU A 200 -1.02 10.31 -3.24
C LEU A 200 -0.03 11.33 -3.79
N SER A 201 0.40 11.15 -5.03
CA SER A 201 1.24 12.12 -5.73
C SER A 201 1.00 12.04 -7.23
N ASP A 202 1.40 13.09 -7.94
CA ASP A 202 1.53 13.10 -9.39
C ASP A 202 0.24 12.63 -10.08
N LEU A 203 -0.87 13.25 -9.67
CA LEU A 203 -2.21 13.00 -10.19
C LEU A 203 -2.38 13.60 -11.58
N HIS A 204 -1.79 14.77 -11.86
CA HIS A 204 -1.86 15.48 -13.15
C HIS A 204 -3.27 15.51 -13.74
N LEU A 205 -4.25 15.92 -12.92
CA LEU A 205 -5.65 16.00 -13.33
C LEU A 205 -5.82 16.99 -14.49
N GLY A 206 -6.69 16.63 -15.45
CA GLY A 206 -6.91 17.39 -16.68
C GLY A 206 -6.27 16.80 -17.94
N LYS A 207 -5.35 15.83 -17.79
CA LYS A 207 -4.83 15.06 -18.93
C LYS A 207 -5.83 13.96 -19.30
N ASN A 208 -6.47 14.05 -20.49
CA ASN A 208 -7.46 13.06 -20.94
C ASN A 208 -6.98 11.59 -20.82
N LYS A 209 -5.68 11.33 -21.00
CA LYS A 209 -5.06 10.00 -20.90
C LYS A 209 -5.03 9.41 -19.47
N ARG A 210 -5.25 10.22 -18.43
CA ARG A 210 -5.17 9.82 -17.01
C ARG A 210 -6.53 9.53 -16.36
N GLN A 211 -7.65 9.73 -17.07
CA GLN A 211 -8.99 9.46 -16.54
C GLN A 211 -9.21 7.99 -16.16
N LYS A 212 -8.72 7.04 -16.97
CA LYS A 212 -8.74 5.61 -16.61
C LYS A 212 -7.95 5.31 -15.32
N GLY A 213 -6.83 6.00 -15.13
CA GLY A 213 -6.03 5.87 -13.91
C GLY A 213 -6.75 6.38 -12.68
N LEU A 214 -7.48 7.50 -12.80
CA LEU A 214 -8.31 8.02 -11.71
C LEU A 214 -9.45 7.06 -11.34
N ILE A 215 -10.10 6.44 -12.33
CA ILE A 215 -11.13 5.43 -12.09
C ILE A 215 -10.52 4.23 -11.36
N GLN A 216 -9.37 3.73 -11.82
CA GLN A 216 -8.69 2.62 -11.15
C GLN A 216 -8.25 2.98 -9.73
N LEU A 217 -7.81 4.23 -9.49
CA LEU A 217 -7.48 4.70 -8.15
C LEU A 217 -8.70 4.63 -7.23
N TYR A 218 -9.86 5.11 -7.67
CA TYR A 218 -11.08 4.97 -6.89
C TYR A 218 -11.44 3.51 -6.63
N ASN A 219 -11.40 2.65 -7.65
CA ASN A 219 -11.67 1.22 -7.46
C ASN A 219 -10.74 0.58 -6.42
N SER A 220 -9.45 0.93 -6.46
CA SER A 220 -8.45 0.41 -5.51
C SER A 220 -8.70 0.94 -4.10
N LEU A 221 -9.01 2.24 -3.95
CA LEU A 221 -9.35 2.82 -2.65
C LEU A 221 -10.66 2.26 -2.09
N ASP A 222 -11.69 2.11 -2.91
CA ASP A 222 -12.98 1.50 -2.51
C ASP A 222 -12.80 0.09 -1.98
N PHE A 223 -11.91 -0.66 -2.62
CA PHE A 223 -11.58 -2.02 -2.21
C PHE A 223 -10.80 -2.05 -0.89
N ILE A 224 -9.82 -1.16 -0.69
CA ILE A 224 -8.93 -1.22 0.48
C ILE A 224 -9.50 -0.54 1.73
N MET A 225 -10.29 0.53 1.57
CA MET A 225 -10.79 1.34 2.70
C MET A 225 -11.51 0.52 3.79
N PRO A 226 -12.38 -0.47 3.47
CA PRO A 226 -13.03 -1.29 4.50
C PRO A 226 -12.06 -2.11 5.36
N TYR A 227 -10.84 -2.34 4.89
CA TYR A 227 -9.83 -3.15 5.57
C TYR A 227 -8.88 -2.32 6.45
N LEU A 228 -9.00 -0.99 6.43
CA LEU A 228 -8.27 -0.07 7.30
C LEU A 228 -9.04 0.14 8.60
N GLN A 229 -8.93 -0.80 9.53
CA GLN A 229 -9.64 -0.76 10.81
C GLN A 229 -9.09 0.32 11.72
N THR A 230 -9.85 1.40 11.90
CA THR A 230 -9.49 2.50 12.79
C THR A 230 -10.75 3.26 13.22
N ASP A 231 -10.77 3.76 14.45
CA ASP A 231 -11.78 4.71 14.92
C ASP A 231 -11.44 6.16 14.52
N GLN A 232 -10.24 6.36 13.97
CA GLN A 232 -9.76 7.67 13.58
C GLN A 232 -10.15 8.01 12.15
N GLN A 233 -10.26 9.30 11.89
CA GLN A 233 -10.45 9.77 10.52
C GLN A 233 -9.22 9.40 9.69
N ILE A 234 -9.41 8.83 8.50
CA ILE A 234 -8.32 8.55 7.56
C ILE A 234 -7.76 9.87 7.02
N LYS A 235 -6.44 10.00 6.93
CA LYS A 235 -5.76 11.17 6.37
C LYS A 235 -5.36 10.85 4.94
N VAL A 236 -5.58 11.78 4.01
CA VAL A 236 -5.04 11.69 2.65
C VAL A 236 -4.05 12.84 2.48
N LEU A 237 -2.77 12.49 2.25
CA LEU A 237 -1.68 13.41 2.02
C LEU A 237 -1.37 13.45 0.52
N ILE A 238 -1.49 14.61 -0.11
CA ILE A 238 -1.18 14.77 -1.55
C ILE A 238 0.12 15.55 -1.71
N THR A 239 1.18 14.87 -2.16
CA THR A 239 2.55 15.43 -2.26
C THR A 239 2.84 16.09 -3.62
N GLY A 240 1.90 16.91 -4.10
CA GLY A 240 2.07 17.75 -5.29
C GLY A 240 1.66 17.12 -6.62
N ASP A 241 1.73 17.95 -7.66
CA ASP A 241 1.29 17.67 -9.04
C ASP A 241 -0.17 17.17 -9.08
N LEU A 242 -1.04 17.92 -8.42
CA LEU A 242 -2.49 17.72 -8.42
C LEU A 242 -3.07 17.85 -9.82
N MET A 243 -2.64 18.87 -10.57
CA MET A 243 -3.13 19.20 -11.90
C MET A 243 -2.03 19.14 -12.95
N GLU A 244 -2.40 18.86 -14.21
CA GLU A 244 -1.44 18.85 -15.33
C GLU A 244 -0.91 20.26 -15.66
N SER A 245 -1.71 21.29 -15.35
CA SER A 245 -1.36 22.70 -15.50
C SER A 245 -2.33 23.59 -14.71
N PRO A 246 -1.94 24.81 -14.31
CA PRO A 246 -2.70 25.72 -13.44
C PRO A 246 -3.78 26.50 -14.18
N ASN A 247 -4.70 25.80 -14.84
CA ASN A 247 -5.83 26.41 -15.52
C ASN A 247 -7.16 26.11 -14.79
N ARG A 248 -8.17 26.98 -14.99
CA ARG A 248 -9.46 26.92 -14.29
C ARG A 248 -10.15 25.55 -14.41
N LYS A 249 -10.10 24.90 -15.57
CA LYS A 249 -10.72 23.58 -15.77
C LYS A 249 -10.05 22.54 -14.88
N ASN A 250 -8.72 22.52 -14.85
CA ASN A 250 -7.96 21.57 -14.03
C ASN A 250 -8.12 21.85 -12.53
N MET A 251 -8.23 23.13 -12.13
CA MET A 251 -8.52 23.49 -10.74
C MET A 251 -9.86 22.93 -10.26
N TYR A 252 -10.91 22.99 -11.11
CA TYR A 252 -12.19 22.35 -10.78
C TYR A 252 -12.05 20.84 -10.62
N LEU A 253 -11.33 20.17 -11.53
CA LEU A 253 -11.08 18.73 -11.42
C LEU A 253 -10.32 18.36 -10.13
N ALA A 254 -9.32 19.15 -9.74
CA ALA A 254 -8.58 18.94 -8.50
C ALA A 254 -9.46 19.16 -7.26
N ASN A 255 -10.26 20.24 -7.24
CA ASN A 255 -11.22 20.50 -6.19
C ASN A 255 -12.28 19.39 -6.07
N ASP A 256 -12.82 18.93 -7.20
CA ASP A 256 -13.81 17.86 -7.24
C ASP A 256 -13.21 16.55 -6.72
N PHE A 257 -11.98 16.22 -7.14
CA PHE A 257 -11.25 15.07 -6.62
C PHE A 257 -11.07 15.13 -5.09
N MET A 258 -10.58 16.25 -4.56
CA MET A 258 -10.41 16.43 -3.11
C MET A 258 -11.76 16.35 -2.37
N ASN A 259 -12.82 16.90 -2.94
CA ASN A 259 -14.17 16.82 -2.37
C ASN A 259 -14.72 15.39 -2.41
N SER A 260 -14.44 14.63 -3.46
CA SER A 260 -14.77 13.21 -3.53
C SER A 260 -14.06 12.42 -2.43
N LEU A 261 -12.76 12.65 -2.21
CA LEU A 261 -12.03 12.00 -1.11
C LEU A 261 -12.66 12.32 0.26
N LYS A 262 -12.95 13.59 0.52
CA LYS A 262 -13.59 14.05 1.77
C LYS A 262 -14.98 13.45 1.98
N LYS A 263 -15.81 13.41 0.94
CA LYS A 263 -17.21 12.93 1.06
C LYS A 263 -17.32 11.41 1.04
N ARG A 264 -16.62 10.76 0.12
CA ARG A 264 -16.71 9.31 -0.12
C ARG A 264 -16.07 8.50 1.00
N TYR A 265 -14.88 8.93 1.45
CA TYR A 265 -14.09 8.20 2.45
C TYR A 265 -14.08 8.90 3.82
N LYS A 266 -14.85 9.99 3.97
CA LYS A 266 -14.84 10.82 5.18
C LYS A 266 -13.43 11.27 5.58
N ALA A 267 -12.52 11.42 4.61
CA ALA A 267 -11.10 11.61 4.89
C ALA A 267 -10.72 13.07 5.16
N ASN A 268 -9.68 13.27 5.99
CA ASN A 268 -9.02 14.55 6.16
C ASN A 268 -7.95 14.72 5.06
N VAL A 269 -8.16 15.65 4.14
CA VAL A 269 -7.27 15.85 2.98
C VAL A 269 -6.31 17.02 3.25
N THR A 270 -5.01 16.75 3.16
CA THR A 270 -3.93 17.74 3.20
C THR A 270 -3.12 17.64 1.91
N PHE A 271 -2.71 18.76 1.34
CA PHE A 271 -1.92 18.76 0.11
C PHE A 271 -0.86 19.86 0.11
N ILE A 272 0.14 19.66 -0.72
CA ILE A 272 1.14 20.65 -1.14
C ILE A 272 1.11 20.79 -2.67
N LEU A 273 1.77 21.81 -3.20
CA LEU A 273 1.88 21.99 -4.65
C LEU A 273 3.14 21.32 -5.21
N GLY A 274 3.02 20.83 -6.43
CA GLY A 274 4.13 20.43 -7.29
C GLY A 274 4.37 21.43 -8.41
N ASN A 275 5.39 21.16 -9.22
CA ASN A 275 5.82 22.09 -10.27
C ASN A 275 4.79 22.28 -11.39
N HIS A 276 3.83 21.36 -11.56
CA HIS A 276 2.73 21.53 -12.52
C HIS A 276 1.54 22.33 -11.97
N ASP A 277 1.50 22.60 -10.67
CA ASP A 277 0.40 23.29 -10.01
C ASP A 277 0.57 24.82 -10.00
N VAL A 278 1.75 25.33 -10.34
CA VAL A 278 2.12 26.75 -10.25
C VAL A 278 2.40 27.40 -11.61
N ILE A 279 2.14 28.70 -11.73
CA ILE A 279 2.53 29.52 -12.90
C ILE A 279 3.86 30.19 -12.57
N VAL A 280 4.90 29.87 -13.34
CA VAL A 280 6.25 30.40 -13.10
C VAL A 280 6.47 31.67 -13.91
N HIS A 281 7.10 32.67 -13.30
CA HIS A 281 7.42 33.97 -13.90
C HIS A 281 8.17 33.78 -15.24
N GLY A 282 7.43 33.99 -16.34
CA GLY A 282 7.95 33.88 -17.71
C GLY A 282 6.84 33.88 -18.78
N PHE A 283 5.61 33.51 -18.43
CA PHE A 283 4.44 33.55 -19.33
C PHE A 283 3.43 34.66 -18.98
N ASN A 284 3.90 35.72 -18.32
CA ASN A 284 3.04 36.78 -17.78
C ASN A 284 3.22 38.14 -18.47
N MET A 285 3.31 38.17 -19.80
CA MET A 285 3.21 39.44 -20.54
C MET A 285 1.76 39.91 -20.77
N ALA A 286 0.71 39.14 -20.38
CA ALA A 286 -0.66 39.53 -20.74
C ALA A 286 -1.80 39.31 -19.71
N ARG A 287 -1.62 38.70 -18.52
CA ARG A 287 -2.76 38.45 -17.59
C ARG A 287 -2.42 38.49 -16.09
N ASN A 288 -2.40 39.70 -15.53
CA ASN A 288 -2.15 40.02 -14.11
C ASN A 288 -3.21 39.56 -13.07
N GLN A 289 -4.00 38.50 -13.29
CA GLN A 289 -5.12 38.16 -12.38
C GLN A 289 -5.30 36.70 -11.97
N LYS A 290 -4.53 35.73 -12.47
CA LYS A 290 -4.82 34.29 -12.20
C LYS A 290 -3.86 33.61 -11.22
N SER A 291 -2.74 34.23 -10.87
CA SER A 291 -1.73 33.70 -9.93
C SER A 291 -2.16 33.78 -8.45
N LYS A 292 -3.01 34.76 -8.09
CA LYS A 292 -3.44 34.97 -6.68
C LYS A 292 -4.37 33.90 -6.12
N VAL A 293 -5.07 33.14 -6.97
CA VAL A 293 -6.11 32.19 -6.51
C VAL A 293 -5.53 30.86 -6.02
N ILE A 294 -4.40 30.40 -6.58
CA ILE A 294 -3.75 29.14 -6.16
C ILE A 294 -2.92 29.35 -4.88
N ALA A 295 -2.25 30.50 -4.74
CA ALA A 295 -1.53 30.85 -3.51
C ALA A 295 -2.46 30.97 -2.28
N TYR A 296 -3.71 31.41 -2.47
CA TYR A 296 -4.71 31.49 -1.39
C TYR A 296 -5.13 30.11 -0.84
N LEU A 297 -4.97 29.03 -1.62
CA LEU A 297 -5.26 27.67 -1.19
C LEU A 297 -4.15 27.04 -0.33
N LEU A 298 -3.02 27.73 -0.16
CA LEU A 298 -1.79 27.23 0.50
C LEU A 298 -1.55 27.78 1.90
N GLY A 299 -2.46 28.58 2.47
CA GLY A 299 -2.17 29.54 3.55
C GLY A 299 -1.65 29.04 4.91
N GLU A 300 -1.24 27.78 5.07
CA GLU A 300 -0.61 27.28 6.30
C GLU A 300 0.63 26.43 5.92
N ASN A 301 1.80 26.79 6.45
CA ASN A 301 3.00 25.95 6.36
C ASN A 301 2.90 24.78 7.34
N ILE A 302 2.17 24.96 8.44
CA ILE A 302 1.97 23.95 9.46
C ILE A 302 0.49 23.58 9.59
N LYS A 303 0.21 22.28 9.71
CA LYS A 303 -1.11 21.76 10.10
C LYS A 303 -0.97 20.80 11.28
N VAL A 304 -1.60 21.15 12.40
CA VAL A 304 -1.62 20.33 13.60
C VAL A 304 -2.81 19.35 13.55
N LEU A 305 -2.51 18.07 13.78
CA LEU A 305 -3.46 16.98 13.92
C LEU A 305 -3.51 16.57 15.39
N GLU A 306 -4.37 17.23 16.16
CA GLU A 306 -4.40 17.16 17.62
C GLU A 306 -4.68 15.74 18.16
N LYS A 307 -5.62 15.02 17.52
CA LYS A 307 -6.01 13.67 17.97
C LYS A 307 -4.87 12.67 17.83
N GLU A 308 -4.08 12.81 16.78
CA GLU A 308 -2.95 11.95 16.47
C GLU A 308 -1.65 12.44 17.11
N LYS A 309 -1.66 13.63 17.72
CA LYS A 309 -0.46 14.35 18.16
C LYS A 309 0.59 14.37 17.04
N MET A 310 0.18 14.84 15.87
CA MET A 310 1.06 14.94 14.69
C MET A 310 1.06 16.35 14.11
N ILE A 311 2.23 16.82 13.70
CA ILE A 311 2.39 18.09 12.99
C ILE A 311 2.80 17.79 11.55
N LEU A 312 2.00 18.28 10.60
CA LEU A 312 2.31 18.22 9.18
C LEU A 312 2.98 19.53 8.76
N ILE A 313 4.24 19.46 8.36
CA ILE A 313 5.03 20.58 7.87
C ILE A 313 5.01 20.54 6.34
N LYS A 314 4.42 21.55 5.72
CA LYS A 314 4.16 21.64 4.28
C LYS A 314 5.17 22.57 3.64
N MET A 315 6.14 22.01 2.94
CA MET A 315 7.20 22.78 2.29
C MET A 315 6.91 22.98 0.80
N ASP A 316 6.96 24.24 0.37
CA ASP A 316 6.94 24.61 -1.04
C ASP A 316 8.35 24.53 -1.63
N THR A 317 8.53 23.59 -2.55
CA THR A 317 9.79 23.38 -3.28
C THR A 317 9.78 24.02 -4.66
N THR A 318 8.71 24.73 -5.04
CA THR A 318 8.48 25.29 -6.38
C THR A 318 8.78 26.79 -6.47
N SER A 319 8.86 27.47 -5.33
CA SER A 319 9.04 28.91 -5.19
C SER A 319 10.44 29.39 -5.59
N GLU A 320 11.46 28.58 -5.34
CA GLU A 320 12.86 28.88 -5.67
C GLU A 320 13.54 27.74 -6.47
N GLY A 321 14.57 28.07 -7.24
CA GLY A 321 15.36 27.09 -8.00
C GLY A 321 14.85 26.80 -9.42
N ASN A 322 15.37 25.73 -10.03
CA ASN A 322 14.88 25.24 -11.34
C ASN A 322 13.65 24.35 -11.09
N LEU A 323 12.56 24.55 -11.85
CA LEU A 323 11.32 23.74 -11.80
C LEU A 323 11.51 22.24 -11.79
N ALA A 324 12.61 21.78 -12.36
CA ALA A 324 12.96 20.37 -12.40
C ALA A 324 13.51 19.84 -11.07
N ARG A 325 14.16 20.69 -10.26
CA ARG A 325 14.90 20.30 -9.05
C ARG A 325 14.24 20.80 -7.79
N GLY A 326 13.63 21.98 -7.83
CA GLY A 326 13.11 22.69 -6.67
C GLY A 326 14.19 23.18 -5.70
N LYS A 327 13.77 24.07 -4.80
CA LYS A 327 14.57 24.61 -3.69
C LYS A 327 13.61 25.09 -2.59
N ILE A 328 13.99 24.95 -1.33
CA ILE A 328 13.19 25.43 -0.19
C ILE A 328 13.63 26.83 0.24
N GLY A 329 14.95 27.01 0.38
CA GLY A 329 15.58 28.25 0.83
C GLY A 329 15.53 28.44 2.35
N GLN A 330 16.57 29.10 2.90
CA GLN A 330 16.68 29.36 4.34
C GLN A 330 15.47 30.11 4.89
N ARG A 331 14.99 31.13 4.17
CA ARG A 331 13.84 31.96 4.59
C ARG A 331 12.60 31.12 4.93
N GLN A 332 12.28 30.12 4.11
CA GLN A 332 11.11 29.28 4.35
C GLN A 332 11.32 28.36 5.57
N LEU A 333 12.55 27.89 5.79
CA LEU A 333 12.90 27.12 6.98
C LEU A 333 12.75 27.98 8.24
N ASP A 334 13.23 29.22 8.20
CA ASP A 334 13.10 30.18 9.32
C ASP A 334 11.61 30.50 9.60
N GLU A 335 10.79 30.70 8.56
CA GLU A 335 9.35 30.92 8.72
C GLU A 335 8.63 29.72 9.35
N ILE A 336 9.01 28.49 8.99
CA ILE A 336 8.49 27.28 9.62
C ILE A 336 8.94 27.20 11.08
N ASP A 337 10.16 27.63 11.40
CA ASP A 337 10.69 27.62 12.75
C ASP A 337 9.91 28.59 13.66
N ASP A 338 9.65 29.81 13.19
CA ASP A 338 8.82 30.77 13.89
C ASP A 338 7.41 30.22 14.16
N GLU A 339 6.82 29.50 13.18
CA GLU A 339 5.51 28.85 13.35
C GLU A 339 5.56 27.66 14.33
N LEU A 340 6.64 26.87 14.34
CA LEU A 340 6.83 25.75 15.28
C LEU A 340 7.03 26.24 16.72
N GLU A 341 7.78 27.32 16.91
CA GLU A 341 8.03 27.93 18.23
C GLU A 341 6.74 28.44 18.89
N ALA A 342 5.72 28.76 18.10
CA ALA A 342 4.42 29.19 18.59
C ALA A 342 3.51 28.03 19.07
N ILE A 343 3.92 26.78 18.89
CA ILE A 343 3.15 25.60 19.31
C ILE A 343 3.57 25.19 20.72
N ASP A 344 2.64 25.31 21.67
CA ASP A 344 2.83 24.83 23.04
C ASP A 344 3.07 23.31 23.07
N HIS A 345 4.02 22.89 23.89
CA HIS A 345 4.39 21.48 24.08
C HIS A 345 4.72 20.75 22.77
N LEU A 346 5.54 21.37 21.92
CA LEU A 346 5.97 20.81 20.63
C LEU A 346 6.52 19.38 20.75
N GLU A 347 7.18 19.07 21.87
CA GLU A 347 7.71 17.74 22.21
C GLU A 347 6.65 16.63 22.28
N ASP A 348 5.38 16.98 22.44
CA ASP A 348 4.28 16.02 22.44
C ASP A 348 3.92 15.51 21.04
N TYR A 349 4.42 16.15 19.98
CA TYR A 349 4.00 15.88 18.61
C TYR A 349 5.07 15.17 17.80
N THR A 350 4.63 14.23 16.98
CA THR A 350 5.45 13.68 15.91
C THR A 350 5.38 14.60 14.69
N MET A 351 6.54 15.05 14.21
CA MET A 351 6.63 15.92 13.02
C MET A 351 6.80 15.10 11.74
N LEU A 352 6.06 15.49 10.70
CA LEU A 352 6.11 14.91 9.35
C LEU A 352 6.24 16.03 8.32
N VAL A 353 7.28 15.95 7.49
CA VAL A 353 7.51 16.90 6.40
C VAL A 353 6.91 16.40 5.09
N MET A 354 6.15 17.25 4.42
CA MET A 354 5.60 17.04 3.09
C MET A 354 6.29 18.00 2.11
N LEU A 355 6.88 17.47 1.04
CA LEU A 355 7.51 18.26 -0.02
C LEU A 355 7.36 17.58 -1.38
N HIS A 356 7.45 18.28 -2.51
CA HIS A 356 7.23 17.63 -3.81
C HIS A 356 8.51 16.98 -4.37
N HIS A 357 9.62 17.73 -4.44
CA HIS A 357 10.88 17.27 -5.05
C HIS A 357 11.72 16.38 -4.14
N HIS A 358 12.20 15.23 -4.62
CA HIS A 358 12.95 14.27 -3.78
C HIS A 358 14.29 14.84 -3.24
N VAL A 359 14.61 14.44 -1.99
CA VAL A 359 15.83 14.87 -1.26
C VAL A 359 17.07 14.06 -1.64
N TYR A 360 16.91 12.80 -2.03
CA TYR A 360 18.01 11.91 -2.39
C TYR A 360 17.88 11.37 -3.82
N PRO A 361 19.00 11.10 -4.53
CA PRO A 361 18.95 10.47 -5.84
C PRO A 361 18.18 9.15 -5.81
N LEU A 362 17.20 8.99 -6.70
CA LEU A 362 16.45 7.75 -6.84
C LEU A 362 17.09 6.87 -7.92
N SER A 363 17.42 5.62 -7.59
CA SER A 363 17.88 4.65 -8.58
C SER A 363 16.71 3.80 -9.07
N LYS A 364 16.46 3.75 -10.39
CA LYS A 364 15.40 2.89 -10.99
C LYS A 364 15.60 1.39 -10.72
N ALA A 365 16.81 1.01 -10.29
CA ALA A 365 17.24 -0.39 -10.14
C ALA A 365 16.64 -1.15 -8.94
N GLN A 366 15.90 -0.49 -8.05
CA GLN A 366 15.19 -1.15 -6.95
C GLN A 366 13.79 -1.66 -7.34
N PHE A 367 13.12 -1.03 -8.32
CA PHE A 367 11.76 -1.42 -8.74
C PHE A 367 11.73 -2.74 -9.53
N ILE A 368 12.79 -3.03 -10.30
CA ILE A 368 12.86 -4.15 -11.27
C ILE A 368 13.40 -5.45 -10.65
N LYS A 369 13.84 -5.41 -9.38
CA LYS A 369 14.64 -6.49 -8.78
C LYS A 369 13.85 -7.55 -8.00
N THR A 370 12.59 -7.83 -8.32
CA THR A 370 11.94 -9.07 -7.83
C THR A 370 10.94 -9.59 -8.87
N LYS A 371 11.11 -10.87 -9.23
CA LYS A 371 10.58 -11.60 -10.40
C LYS A 371 9.16 -11.20 -10.86
N TRP A 372 9.11 -10.26 -11.77
CA TRP A 372 8.05 -10.12 -12.75
C TRP A 372 8.53 -10.87 -13.99
N HIS A 373 8.14 -12.14 -14.16
CA HIS A 373 8.50 -13.05 -15.26
C HIS A 373 9.83 -12.78 -15.98
N GLU A 374 10.84 -13.62 -15.76
CA GLU A 374 12.14 -13.51 -16.45
C GLU A 374 12.00 -13.17 -17.96
N LYS A 375 12.89 -12.26 -18.38
CA LYS A 375 13.25 -11.85 -19.76
C LYS A 375 12.55 -10.62 -20.32
N THR A 376 12.73 -9.46 -19.68
CA THR A 376 13.39 -8.29 -20.30
C THR A 376 13.39 -7.11 -19.32
N PHE A 377 14.51 -6.82 -18.66
CA PHE A 377 15.05 -5.46 -18.45
C PHE A 377 16.29 -5.52 -17.55
N ILE A 378 17.47 -5.61 -18.17
CA ILE A 378 18.67 -5.03 -17.59
C ILE A 378 18.93 -3.76 -18.38
N ASN A 379 18.64 -2.62 -17.76
CA ASN A 379 19.60 -1.53 -17.80
C ASN A 379 19.42 -0.68 -16.56
N ARG A 380 20.47 -0.71 -15.73
CA ARG A 380 20.72 0.12 -14.57
C ARG A 380 20.90 1.56 -15.06
N ILE A 381 19.81 2.22 -15.41
CA ILE A 381 19.84 3.68 -15.59
C ILE A 381 19.80 4.25 -14.17
N VAL A 382 21.00 4.50 -13.63
CA VAL A 382 21.17 5.52 -12.60
C VAL A 382 20.80 6.82 -13.29
N GLU A 383 19.52 7.18 -13.22
CA GLU A 383 19.08 8.48 -13.70
C GLU A 383 19.58 9.48 -12.66
N THR A 384 20.82 9.94 -12.83
CA THR A 384 21.47 10.99 -12.03
C THR A 384 20.65 12.28 -12.19
N SER A 385 19.49 12.41 -11.55
CA SER A 385 18.52 13.39 -12.00
C SER A 385 17.73 14.03 -10.86
N LYS A 386 17.98 15.33 -10.74
CA LYS A 386 17.04 16.35 -10.26
C LYS A 386 16.72 16.37 -8.76
N VAL A 387 17.70 16.08 -7.91
CA VAL A 387 17.59 16.30 -6.46
C VAL A 387 17.38 17.79 -6.17
N LEU A 388 16.64 18.08 -5.08
CA LEU A 388 16.52 19.41 -4.48
C LEU A 388 17.87 20.14 -4.48
N VAL A 389 17.87 21.41 -4.89
CA VAL A 389 19.11 22.19 -5.03
C VAL A 389 19.85 22.33 -3.70
N ASP A 390 19.10 22.55 -2.63
CA ASP A 390 19.57 22.76 -1.25
C ASP A 390 19.25 21.56 -0.33
N ALA A 391 19.26 20.33 -0.88
CA ALA A 391 19.07 19.11 -0.08
C ALA A 391 19.94 19.03 1.19
N PRO A 392 21.25 19.39 1.17
CA PRO A 392 22.07 19.37 2.39
C PRO A 392 21.53 20.27 3.51
N LEU A 393 21.02 21.46 3.15
CA LEU A 393 20.45 22.40 4.11
C LEU A 393 19.20 21.82 4.77
N LEU A 394 18.31 21.23 3.96
CA LEU A 394 17.11 20.56 4.48
C LEU A 394 17.48 19.39 5.40
N ILE A 395 18.44 18.55 5.02
CA ILE A 395 18.86 17.39 5.83
C ILE A 395 19.37 17.85 7.20
N GLU A 396 20.22 18.87 7.25
CA GLU A 396 20.71 19.43 8.51
C GLU A 396 19.56 20.00 9.36
N TRP A 397 18.61 20.70 8.73
CA TRP A 397 17.44 21.26 9.41
C TRP A 397 16.54 20.18 10.01
N LEU A 398 16.31 19.07 9.29
CA LEU A 398 15.54 17.90 9.75
C LEU A 398 16.21 17.25 10.97
N GLN A 399 17.53 17.05 10.92
CA GLN A 399 18.31 16.44 12.00
C GLN A 399 18.26 17.29 13.28
N LYS A 400 18.44 18.61 13.16
CA LYS A 400 18.36 19.54 14.30
C LYS A 400 17.01 19.51 15.02
N ARG A 401 15.95 19.11 14.33
CA ARG A 401 14.57 19.06 14.84
C ARG A 401 14.08 17.66 15.15
N ASN A 402 14.94 16.66 15.04
CA ASN A 402 14.58 15.27 15.26
C ASN A 402 13.37 14.82 14.39
N ILE A 403 13.34 15.27 13.12
CA ILE A 403 12.27 14.93 12.19
C ILE A 403 12.62 13.66 11.43
N HIS A 404 11.86 12.59 11.67
CA HIS A 404 12.13 11.26 11.13
C HIS A 404 11.32 10.89 9.89
N TYR A 405 10.36 11.71 9.44
CA TYR A 405 9.44 11.34 8.35
C TYR A 405 9.33 12.43 7.28
N VAL A 406 9.70 12.09 6.05
CA VAL A 406 9.64 12.97 4.87
C VAL A 406 8.87 12.29 3.74
N PHE A 407 7.74 12.87 3.38
CA PHE A 407 6.85 12.40 2.31
C PHE A 407 7.05 13.25 1.05
N HIS A 408 7.31 12.60 -0.08
CA HIS A 408 7.55 13.30 -1.35
C HIS A 408 6.97 12.66 -2.62
N GLY A 409 7.12 13.34 -3.76
CA GLY A 409 6.56 12.98 -5.07
C GLY A 409 7.55 13.17 -6.23
N HIS A 410 7.06 13.76 -7.34
CA HIS A 410 7.78 14.26 -8.52
C HIS A 410 8.31 13.21 -9.51
N LYS A 411 8.86 12.10 -9.00
CA LYS A 411 9.51 11.09 -9.85
C LYS A 411 8.58 10.06 -10.45
N HIS A 412 7.31 10.04 -10.03
CA HIS A 412 6.30 9.06 -10.41
C HIS A 412 6.69 7.61 -10.07
N LEU A 413 7.70 7.42 -9.21
CA LEU A 413 8.21 6.12 -8.77
C LEU A 413 8.05 6.06 -7.25
N PRO A 414 7.38 5.02 -6.71
CA PRO A 414 7.36 4.82 -5.28
C PRO A 414 8.77 4.55 -4.75
N TYR A 415 9.01 4.99 -3.53
CA TYR A 415 10.33 4.92 -2.91
C TYR A 415 10.18 4.86 -1.40
N PHE A 416 10.98 4.01 -0.75
CA PHE A 416 11.05 3.93 0.70
C PHE A 416 12.51 3.73 1.11
N ARG A 417 13.04 4.62 1.94
CA ARG A 417 14.41 4.53 2.45
C ARG A 417 14.56 5.17 3.81
N CYS A 418 15.19 4.46 4.73
CA CYS A 418 15.80 5.05 5.93
C CYS A 418 17.22 5.54 5.59
N LYS A 419 17.55 6.75 6.02
CA LYS A 419 18.92 7.27 6.02
C LYS A 419 19.08 8.27 7.15
N ASP A 420 20.13 8.11 7.95
CA ASP A 420 20.45 8.97 9.08
C ASP A 420 19.22 9.12 10.00
N GLU A 421 18.59 7.98 10.34
CA GLU A 421 17.36 7.87 11.15
C GLU A 421 16.11 8.58 10.58
N CYS A 422 16.18 9.09 9.34
CA CYS A 422 15.06 9.73 8.66
C CYS A 422 14.54 8.86 7.51
N TYR A 423 13.22 8.68 7.47
CA TYR A 423 12.50 7.95 6.44
C TYR A 423 12.04 8.88 5.32
N TYR A 424 12.50 8.59 4.11
CA TYR A 424 12.11 9.28 2.88
C TYR A 424 11.17 8.39 2.07
N ILE A 425 9.91 8.82 1.96
CA ILE A 425 8.81 8.05 1.41
C ILE A 425 8.25 8.77 0.19
N GLY A 426 8.59 8.26 -0.98
CA GLY A 426 8.08 8.73 -2.26
C GLY A 426 6.79 8.01 -2.63
N ALA A 427 5.74 8.75 -2.95
CA ALA A 427 4.61 8.19 -3.69
C ALA A 427 4.95 8.18 -5.18
N GLY A 428 4.52 7.11 -5.88
CA GLY A 428 4.53 7.11 -7.32
C GLY A 428 3.34 7.90 -7.90
N SER A 429 2.95 7.60 -9.14
CA SER A 429 1.85 8.32 -9.77
C SER A 429 0.48 7.68 -9.49
N ALA A 430 -0.37 8.40 -8.77
CA ALA A 430 -1.69 7.93 -8.36
C ALA A 430 -2.70 7.76 -9.51
N THR A 431 -2.53 8.49 -10.62
CA THR A 431 -3.30 8.28 -11.87
C THR A 431 -2.46 7.59 -12.95
N GLY A 432 -1.29 7.11 -12.56
CA GLY A 432 -0.32 6.33 -13.30
C GLY A 432 0.46 7.09 -14.36
N GLY A 433 1.76 6.83 -14.36
CA GLY A 433 2.75 7.38 -15.28
C GLY A 433 3.89 6.41 -15.57
N LEU A 434 4.06 5.37 -14.75
CA LEU A 434 5.02 4.32 -14.95
C LEU A 434 4.55 3.41 -16.09
N LYS A 435 5.36 3.28 -17.14
CA LYS A 435 5.12 2.38 -18.26
C LYS A 435 6.16 1.27 -18.18
N GLU A 436 5.71 0.04 -18.03
CA GLU A 436 6.52 -1.16 -18.15
C GLU A 436 5.88 -2.05 -19.20
N SER A 437 6.58 -2.30 -20.31
CA SER A 437 6.02 -3.00 -21.47
C SER A 437 4.71 -2.34 -21.98
N GLN A 438 3.60 -3.09 -22.06
CA GLN A 438 2.28 -2.60 -22.46
C GLN A 438 1.45 -2.03 -21.28
N SER A 439 1.85 -2.30 -20.03
CA SER A 439 1.07 -2.02 -18.82
C SER A 439 1.40 -0.65 -18.23
N ARG A 440 0.42 -0.05 -17.55
CA ARG A 440 0.54 1.28 -16.97
C ARG A 440 0.01 1.25 -15.55
N TYR A 441 0.90 1.24 -14.58
CA TYR A 441 0.52 1.17 -13.17
C TYR A 441 0.11 2.52 -12.61
N ILE A 442 -0.91 2.51 -11.77
CA ILE A 442 -1.09 3.50 -10.72
C ILE A 442 -0.37 3.02 -9.46
N SER A 443 0.00 3.94 -8.59
CA SER A 443 0.58 3.59 -7.30
C SER A 443 0.27 4.63 -6.24
N TYR A 444 0.11 4.16 -5.01
CA TYR A 444 -0.09 4.99 -3.82
C TYR A 444 0.41 4.24 -2.58
N ASN A 445 0.63 4.98 -1.49
CA ASN A 445 1.11 4.40 -0.25
C ASN A 445 0.01 4.46 0.82
N ILE A 446 -0.04 3.48 1.70
CA ILE A 446 -0.78 3.51 2.96
C ILE A 446 0.23 3.38 4.08
N VAL A 447 0.21 4.33 5.01
CA VAL A 447 1.14 4.37 6.14
C VAL A 447 0.34 4.27 7.44
N LYS A 448 0.72 3.31 8.27
CA LYS A 448 0.16 3.11 9.62
C LYS A 448 0.99 3.89 10.63
N TYR A 449 0.30 4.63 11.50
CA TYR A 449 0.84 5.35 12.64
C TYR A 449 0.16 4.87 13.90
N ASN A 450 0.93 4.51 14.92
CA ASN A 450 0.38 4.19 16.23
C ASN A 450 0.32 5.46 17.09
N THR A 451 -0.88 5.87 17.52
CA THR A 451 -1.07 7.12 18.25
C THR A 451 -0.60 7.09 19.69
N MET A 452 -0.52 5.91 20.33
CA MET A 452 0.05 5.80 21.67
C MET A 452 1.57 5.92 21.66
N GLU A 453 2.23 5.17 20.78
CA GLU A 453 3.69 5.18 20.64
C GLU A 453 4.21 6.42 19.91
N LYS A 454 3.31 7.16 19.23
CA LYS A 454 3.60 8.31 18.39
C LYS A 454 4.58 8.00 17.26
N LYS A 455 4.51 6.80 16.66
CA LYS A 455 5.45 6.32 15.64
C LYS A 455 4.76 5.74 14.42
N MET A 456 5.36 5.97 13.25
CA MET A 456 5.01 5.20 12.05
C MET A 456 5.47 3.76 12.21
N LYS A 457 4.67 2.81 11.73
CA LYS A 457 4.87 1.36 11.94
C LYS A 457 5.09 0.61 10.65
N THR A 458 4.19 0.79 9.68
CA THR A 458 4.25 0.13 8.37
C THR A 458 3.91 1.10 7.24
N CYS A 459 4.53 0.91 6.08
CA CYS A 459 4.21 1.58 4.83
C CYS A 459 3.96 0.52 3.76
N ILE A 460 2.73 0.44 3.28
CA ILE A 460 2.32 -0.44 2.19
C ILE A 460 2.27 0.36 0.90
N ILE A 461 2.96 -0.11 -0.14
CA ILE A 461 2.94 0.49 -1.47
C ILE A 461 2.11 -0.41 -2.39
N PHE A 462 1.07 0.18 -2.97
CA PHE A 462 0.22 -0.48 -3.95
C PHE A 462 0.68 -0.18 -5.36
N TYR A 463 0.70 -1.21 -6.21
CA TYR A 463 0.90 -1.11 -7.65
C TYR A 463 -0.25 -1.82 -8.34
N ASP A 464 -1.07 -1.07 -9.06
CA ASP A 464 -2.28 -1.58 -9.70
C ASP A 464 -2.29 -1.20 -11.18
N ASP A 465 -2.49 -2.18 -12.05
CA ASP A 465 -2.49 -1.96 -13.49
C ASP A 465 -3.81 -1.31 -13.94
N LYS A 466 -3.69 -0.21 -14.70
CA LYS A 466 -4.86 0.50 -15.25
C LYS A 466 -5.79 -0.37 -16.08
N ALA A 467 -5.24 -1.38 -16.75
CA ALA A 467 -6.03 -2.28 -17.59
C ALA A 467 -6.53 -3.51 -16.83
N LYS A 468 -6.10 -3.71 -15.56
CA LYS A 468 -6.21 -4.98 -14.84
C LYS A 468 -5.71 -6.17 -15.69
N ALA A 469 -4.81 -5.92 -16.64
CA ALA A 469 -4.22 -6.97 -17.46
C ALA A 469 -3.22 -7.78 -16.63
N GLU A 470 -2.65 -7.14 -15.60
CA GLU A 470 -1.56 -7.67 -14.80
C GLU A 470 -1.89 -7.77 -13.30
N ARG A 471 -1.07 -8.53 -12.56
CA ARG A 471 -1.21 -8.76 -11.10
C ARG A 471 -1.11 -7.44 -10.34
N GLN A 472 -2.01 -7.21 -9.38
CA GLN A 472 -1.80 -6.22 -8.36
C GLN A 472 -0.57 -6.66 -7.55
N ARG A 473 0.35 -5.73 -7.32
CA ARG A 473 1.51 -5.97 -6.45
C ARG A 473 1.40 -5.06 -5.24
N VAL A 474 1.70 -5.63 -4.08
CA VAL A 474 1.66 -4.94 -2.79
C VAL A 474 3.01 -5.17 -2.12
N GLU A 475 3.72 -4.09 -1.83
CA GLU A 475 4.99 -4.13 -1.10
C GLU A 475 4.79 -3.59 0.31
N VAL A 476 5.41 -4.22 1.31
CA VAL A 476 5.31 -3.82 2.71
C VAL A 476 6.68 -3.42 3.24
N TYR A 477 6.75 -2.24 3.84
CA TYR A 477 7.94 -1.70 4.49
C TYR A 477 7.64 -1.46 5.97
N ILE A 478 8.60 -1.75 6.82
CA ILE A 478 8.49 -1.61 8.28
C ILE A 478 9.39 -0.47 8.73
N PHE A 479 8.83 0.47 9.47
CA PHE A 479 9.60 1.53 10.10
C PHE A 479 10.33 0.98 11.33
N ARG A 480 11.59 1.36 11.51
CA ARG A 480 12.46 0.91 12.59
C ARG A 480 13.17 2.07 13.27
N GLU A 481 13.46 1.87 14.54
CA GLU A 481 14.63 2.49 15.15
C GLU A 481 15.81 1.61 14.74
N GLU A 482 16.83 2.18 14.10
CA GLU A 482 18.09 1.47 13.93
C GLU A 482 18.66 1.24 15.34
N LYS A 483 18.41 0.06 15.92
CA LYS A 483 19.27 -0.43 16.99
C LYS A 483 20.54 -0.92 16.32
N GLU A 484 21.64 -0.23 16.62
CA GLU A 484 23.02 -0.59 16.26
C GLU A 484 23.31 -2.08 16.44
#